data_AF-A0A3D0G9D6-F1
#
_entry.id   AF-A0A3D0G9D6-F1
#
_cell.length_a   1.000
_cell.length_b   1.000
_cell.length_c   1.000
_cell.angle_alpha   90.00
_cell.angle_beta   90.00
_cell.angle_gamma   90.00
#
_symmetry.space_group_name_H-M   'P 1'
#
loop_
_entity.id
_entity.type
_entity.pdbx_description
1 polymer ?
#
loop_
_entity_poly.entity_id
_entity_poly.type
_entity_poly.pdbx_seq_one_letter_code
_entity_poly.pdbx_strand_id
1 'polypeptide(L)'
;DAAHIVPPTGAKGLNSAASDIYYLYHAMVAHYDEGDSTGLDSYSETALRRVWKAQRFSWWMTSMLHNFPDNPDFDRKIQNIELEYFLESEAARASLAENYVGLPF
;
A
#
# COMPACT_ATOMS: atom_id res chain seq x y z
N ASP A 1 -5.08 7.06 -8.85
CA ASP A 1 -5.05 8.54 -8.97
C ASP A 1 -6.42 9.19 -8.83
N ALA A 2 -7.42 8.88 -9.69
CA ALA A 2 -8.77 9.43 -9.50
C ALA A 2 -9.41 9.05 -8.15
N ALA A 3 -9.07 7.88 -7.60
CA ALA A 3 -9.61 7.36 -6.34
C ALA A 3 -8.64 7.43 -5.15
N HIS A 4 -7.32 7.50 -5.41
CA HIS A 4 -6.29 7.52 -4.36
C HIS A 4 -4.96 8.06 -4.90
N ILE A 5 -4.19 8.67 -3.99
CA ILE A 5 -2.85 9.22 -4.22
C ILE A 5 -1.96 8.74 -3.06
N VAL A 6 -0.77 8.22 -3.38
CA VAL A 6 0.23 7.79 -2.39
C VAL A 6 1.50 8.62 -2.55
N PRO A 7 2.24 8.93 -1.47
CA PRO A 7 3.56 9.51 -1.60
C PRO A 7 4.48 8.54 -2.38
N PRO A 8 5.33 9.05 -3.28
CA PRO A 8 6.11 8.23 -4.21
C PRO A 8 7.15 7.33 -3.52
N THR A 9 7.46 7.58 -2.24
CA THR A 9 8.40 6.82 -1.40
C THR A 9 8.09 5.33 -1.33
N GLY A 10 6.81 4.94 -1.38
CA GLY A 10 6.40 3.53 -1.40
C GLY A 10 6.38 2.89 -2.78
N ALA A 11 6.53 3.69 -3.85
CA ALA A 11 6.40 3.27 -5.26
C ALA A 11 5.11 2.47 -5.56
N LYS A 12 3.99 2.87 -4.94
CA LYS A 12 2.71 2.11 -5.02
C LYS A 12 1.66 2.67 -5.97
N GLY A 13 1.76 3.91 -6.44
CA GLY A 13 0.68 4.57 -7.20
C GLY A 13 0.20 3.75 -8.41
N LEU A 14 1.11 3.44 -9.34
CA LEU A 14 0.79 2.65 -10.54
C LEU A 14 0.36 1.20 -10.20
N ASN A 15 0.99 0.59 -9.19
CA ASN A 15 0.69 -0.78 -8.76
C ASN A 15 -0.70 -0.91 -8.14
N SER A 16 -1.16 0.12 -7.42
CA SER A 16 -2.52 0.19 -6.86
C SER A 16 -3.55 0.43 -7.96
N ALA A 17 -3.25 1.28 -8.95
CA ALA A 17 -4.12 1.46 -10.11
C ALA A 17 -4.27 0.15 -10.93
N ALA A 18 -3.18 -0.63 -11.08
CA ALA A 18 -3.23 -1.91 -11.78
C ALA A 18 -4.15 -2.93 -11.10
N SER A 19 -4.19 -3.01 -9.77
CA SER A 19 -5.15 -3.88 -9.07
C SER A 19 -6.59 -3.42 -9.22
N ASP A 20 -6.84 -2.12 -9.18
CA ASP A 20 -8.19 -1.57 -9.33
C ASP A 20 -8.76 -1.94 -10.71
N ILE A 21 -7.94 -1.79 -11.76
CA ILE A 21 -8.29 -2.23 -13.11
C ILE A 21 -8.55 -3.73 -13.16
N TYR A 22 -7.70 -4.53 -12.51
CA TYR A 22 -7.88 -5.99 -12.46
C TYR A 22 -9.22 -6.38 -11.82
N TYR A 23 -9.56 -5.81 -10.66
CA TYR A 23 -10.83 -6.10 -9.97
C TYR A 23 -12.04 -5.62 -10.78
N LEU A 24 -11.99 -4.41 -11.32
CA LEU A 24 -13.08 -3.85 -12.10
C LEU A 24 -13.30 -4.63 -13.40
N TYR A 25 -12.23 -5.02 -14.10
CA TYR A 25 -12.31 -5.82 -15.31
C TYR A 25 -13.04 -7.14 -15.07
N HIS A 26 -12.64 -7.91 -14.05
CA HIS A 26 -13.27 -9.20 -13.76
C HIS A 26 -14.73 -9.03 -13.31
N ALA A 27 -15.03 -7.97 -12.54
CA ALA A 27 -16.40 -7.65 -12.15
C ALA A 27 -17.29 -7.28 -13.34
N MET A 28 -16.76 -6.52 -14.30
CA MET A 28 -17.49 -6.17 -15.53
C MET A 28 -17.72 -7.39 -16.42
N VAL A 29 -16.73 -8.28 -16.57
CA VAL A 29 -16.88 -9.52 -17.33
C VAL A 29 -17.99 -10.39 -16.74
N ALA A 30 -17.98 -10.64 -15.42
CA ALA A 30 -19.02 -11.41 -14.76
C ALA A 30 -20.42 -10.80 -14.93
N HIS A 31 -20.52 -9.47 -14.85
CA HIS A 31 -21.80 -8.78 -15.03
C HIS A 31 -22.35 -8.91 -16.46
N TYR A 32 -21.52 -8.69 -17.47
CA TYR A 32 -21.98 -8.66 -18.86
C TYR A 32 -22.14 -10.06 -19.49
N ASP A 33 -21.26 -11.01 -19.14
CA ASP A 33 -21.28 -12.35 -19.74
C ASP A 33 -22.16 -13.33 -18.94
N GLU A 34 -22.23 -13.17 -17.61
CA GLU A 34 -22.89 -14.12 -16.70
C GLU A 34 -24.10 -13.51 -15.97
N GLY A 35 -24.29 -12.19 -16.03
CA GLY A 35 -25.35 -11.49 -15.31
C GLY A 35 -25.11 -11.33 -13.81
N ASP A 36 -23.88 -11.57 -13.33
CA ASP A 36 -23.52 -11.47 -11.91
C ASP A 36 -22.93 -10.10 -11.56
N SER A 37 -23.68 -9.31 -10.79
CA SER A 37 -23.26 -7.98 -10.31
C SER A 37 -22.45 -8.01 -9.00
N THR A 38 -22.28 -9.17 -8.36
CA THR A 38 -21.65 -9.27 -7.03
C THR A 38 -20.26 -8.64 -6.98
N GLY A 39 -19.47 -8.80 -8.05
CA GLY A 39 -18.14 -8.20 -8.17
C GLY A 39 -18.17 -6.67 -8.26
N LEU A 40 -19.18 -6.09 -8.89
CA LEU A 40 -19.35 -4.64 -9.00
C LEU A 40 -19.83 -4.05 -7.67
N ASP A 41 -20.79 -4.71 -7.01
CA ASP A 41 -21.34 -4.27 -5.73
C ASP A 41 -20.26 -4.27 -4.62
N SER A 42 -19.35 -5.24 -4.66
CA SER A 42 -18.26 -5.39 -3.69
C SER A 42 -16.92 -4.78 -4.14
N TYR A 43 -16.87 -4.15 -5.32
CA TYR A 43 -15.63 -3.62 -5.91
C TYR A 43 -14.89 -2.68 -4.96
N SER A 44 -15.59 -1.67 -4.44
CA SER A 44 -14.99 -0.66 -3.57
C SER A 44 -14.41 -1.26 -2.30
N GLU A 45 -15.11 -2.21 -1.68
CA GLU A 45 -14.62 -2.89 -0.48
C GLU A 45 -13.33 -3.67 -0.80
N THR A 46 -13.32 -4.38 -1.93
CA THR A 46 -12.18 -5.20 -2.35
C THR A 46 -10.95 -4.35 -2.69
N ALA A 47 -11.12 -3.30 -3.50
CA ALA A 47 -10.05 -2.38 -3.85
C ALA A 47 -9.49 -1.67 -2.62
N LEU A 48 -10.36 -1.16 -1.73
CA LEU A 48 -9.94 -0.41 -0.54
C LEU A 48 -9.08 -1.24 0.42
N ARG A 49 -9.34 -2.55 0.56
CA ARG A 49 -8.50 -3.42 1.40
C ARG A 49 -7.04 -3.41 0.95
N ARG A 50 -6.76 -3.30 -0.35
CA ARG A 50 -5.40 -3.24 -0.90
C ARG A 50 -4.82 -1.82 -0.85
N VAL A 51 -5.65 -0.83 -1.21
CA VAL A 51 -5.26 0.59 -1.18
C VAL A 51 -4.80 1.01 0.22
N TRP A 52 -5.52 0.63 1.28
CA TRP A 52 -5.12 0.98 2.65
C TRP A 52 -3.79 0.36 3.07
N LYS A 53 -3.49 -0.87 2.64
CA LYS A 53 -2.18 -1.50 2.89
C LYS A 53 -1.05 -0.75 2.16
N ALA A 54 -1.28 -0.36 0.91
CA ALA A 54 -0.34 0.46 0.13
C ALA A 54 -0.14 1.85 0.74
N GLN A 55 -1.21 2.48 1.23
CA GLN A 55 -1.17 3.78 1.90
C GLN A 55 -0.39 3.70 3.20
N ARG A 56 -0.67 2.69 4.04
CA ARG A 56 0.07 2.44 5.28
C ARG A 56 1.57 2.30 5.01
N PHE A 57 1.93 1.48 4.02
CA PHE A 57 3.32 1.25 3.67
C PHE A 57 4.01 2.51 3.14
N SER A 58 3.35 3.26 2.25
CA SER A 58 3.91 4.48 1.66
C SER A 58 4.07 5.59 2.70
N TRP A 59 3.09 5.74 3.61
CA TRP A 59 3.18 6.65 4.75
C TRP A 59 4.35 6.26 5.66
N TRP A 60 4.44 4.99 6.03
CA TRP A 60 5.49 4.49 6.92
C TRP A 60 6.90 4.70 6.33
N MET A 61 7.12 4.37 5.05
CA MET A 61 8.38 4.65 4.34
C MET A 61 8.72 6.14 4.33
N THR A 62 7.71 7.00 4.15
CA THR A 62 7.90 8.45 4.15
C THR A 62 8.34 8.93 5.53
N SER A 63 7.65 8.51 6.59
CA SER A 63 7.98 8.83 7.98
C SER A 63 9.36 8.34 8.38
N MET A 64 9.81 7.19 7.87
CA MET A 64 11.11 6.60 8.19
C MET A 64 12.29 7.24 7.45
N LEU A 65 12.09 7.69 6.20
CA LEU A 65 13.18 8.11 5.32
C LEU A 65 13.30 9.64 5.14
N HIS A 66 12.39 10.42 5.71
CA HIS A 66 12.41 11.88 5.61
C HIS A 66 12.63 12.54 6.97
N ASN A 67 13.31 13.69 6.94
CA ASN A 67 13.41 14.59 8.07
C ASN A 67 12.26 15.60 7.99
N PHE A 68 11.43 15.65 9.02
CA PHE A 68 10.39 16.66 9.15
C PHE A 68 10.89 17.79 10.06
N PRO A 69 10.67 19.06 9.68
CA PRO A 69 11.23 20.21 10.39
C PRO A 69 10.71 20.33 11.83
N ASP A 70 9.45 19.95 12.07
CA ASP A 70 8.77 20.10 13.36
C ASP A 70 8.79 18.82 14.21
N ASN A 71 9.53 17.77 13.80
CA ASN A 71 9.60 16.54 14.57
C ASN A 71 10.39 16.76 15.88
N PRO A 72 9.81 16.41 17.05
CA PRO A 72 10.54 16.45 18.32
C PRO A 72 11.70 15.45 18.31
N ASP A 73 12.71 15.70 19.15
CA ASP A 73 13.91 14.85 19.26
C ASP A 73 13.58 13.38 19.60
N PHE A 74 12.48 13.15 20.32
CA PHE A 74 11.97 11.82 20.60
C PHE A 74 11.66 11.03 19.32
N ASP A 75 10.93 11.64 18.37
CA ASP A 75 10.53 10.98 17.13
C ASP A 75 11.74 10.68 16.25
N ARG A 76 12.77 11.53 16.26
CA ARG A 76 14.05 11.27 15.58
C ARG A 76 14.77 10.06 16.18
N LYS A 77 14.77 9.91 17.51
CA LYS A 77 15.35 8.75 18.17
C LYS A 77 14.60 7.47 17.82
N ILE A 78 13.26 7.50 17.81
CA ILE A 78 12.44 6.37 17.39
C ILE A 78 12.72 6.01 15.92
N GLN A 79 12.80 6.99 15.03
CA GLN A 79 13.14 6.77 13.62
C GLN A 79 14.49 6.04 13.46
N ASN A 80 15.52 6.46 14.19
CA ASN A 80 16.84 5.81 14.15
C ASN A 80 16.80 4.38 14.68
N ILE A 81 16.15 4.14 15.83
CA ILE A 81 16.02 2.80 16.42
C ILE A 81 15.26 1.88 15.45
N GLU A 82 14.22 2.36 14.79
CA GLU A 82 13.50 1.54 13.81
C GLU A 82 14.39 1.19 12.61
N LEU A 83 15.17 2.13 12.08
CA LEU A 83 16.13 1.84 11.01
C LEU A 83 17.17 0.79 11.43
N GLU A 84 17.72 0.90 12.65
CA GLU A 84 18.63 -0.08 13.23
C GLU A 84 17.98 -1.46 13.33
N TYR A 85 16.72 -1.52 13.80
CA TYR A 85 15.97 -2.77 13.88
C TYR A 85 15.83 -3.47 12.51
N PHE A 86 15.64 -2.74 11.40
CA PHE A 86 15.66 -3.35 10.06
C PHE A 86 17.02 -3.89 9.65
N LEU A 87 18.10 -3.23 10.04
CA LEU A 87 19.46 -3.67 9.72
C LEU A 87 19.87 -4.91 10.53
N GLU A 88 19.25 -5.13 11.69
CA GLU A 88 19.60 -6.23 12.58
C GLU A 88 18.62 -7.43 12.49
N SER A 89 17.34 -7.19 12.22
CA SER A 89 16.30 -8.22 12.20
C SER A 89 15.96 -8.72 10.79
N GLU A 90 16.16 -10.02 10.56
CA GLU A 90 15.74 -10.68 9.32
C GLU A 90 14.21 -10.65 9.14
N ALA A 91 13.45 -10.84 10.22
CA ALA A 91 11.99 -10.79 10.18
C ALA A 91 11.48 -9.39 9.77
N ALA A 92 12.14 -8.33 10.26
CA ALA A 92 11.83 -6.96 9.84
C ALA A 92 12.11 -6.76 8.34
N ARG A 93 13.27 -7.21 7.85
CA ARG A 93 13.59 -7.14 6.41
C ARG A 93 12.62 -7.92 5.54
N ALA A 94 12.18 -9.09 5.98
CA ALA A 94 11.19 -9.90 5.27
C ALA A 94 9.85 -9.15 5.15
N SER A 95 9.38 -8.54 6.23
CA SER A 95 8.14 -7.75 6.20
C SER A 95 8.29 -6.44 5.39
N LEU A 96 9.47 -5.84 5.34
CA LEU A 96 9.73 -4.76 4.40
C LEU A 96 9.63 -5.26 2.95
N ALA A 97 10.29 -6.37 2.64
CA ALA A 97 10.35 -6.93 1.30
C ALA A 97 8.96 -7.33 0.77
N GLU A 98 8.14 -8.02 1.58
CA GLU A 98 6.78 -8.43 1.18
C GLU A 98 5.92 -7.22 0.78
N ASN A 99 6.03 -6.12 1.53
CA ASN A 99 5.27 -4.91 1.27
C ASN A 99 5.86 -4.16 0.07
N TYR A 100 7.18 -4.19 -0.12
CA TYR A 100 7.87 -3.51 -1.22
C TYR A 100 7.61 -4.17 -2.57
N VAL A 101 7.66 -5.51 -2.67
CA VAL A 101 7.33 -6.23 -3.93
C VAL A 101 5.84 -6.23 -4.25
N GLY A 102 5.00 -6.03 -3.24
CA GLY A 102 3.55 -5.96 -3.37
C GLY A 102 2.86 -7.26 -2.96
N LEU A 103 1.74 -7.10 -2.24
CA LEU A 103 0.94 -8.22 -1.76
C LEU A 103 0.14 -8.86 -2.90
N PRO A 104 -0.23 -10.15 -2.76
CA PRO A 104 -1.08 -10.86 -3.73
C PRO A 104 -2.37 -10.11 -4.09
N PHE A 105 -2.90 -10.40 -5.29
CA PHE A 105 -4.15 -9.85 -5.81
C PHE A 105 -5.38 -10.52 -5.17
#